data_AF-C7QBW1-F1
#
_entry.id   AF-C7QBW1-F1
#
_cell.length_a   1.000
_cell.length_b   1.000
_cell.length_c   1.000
_cell.angle_alpha   90.00
_cell.angle_beta   90.00
_cell.angle_gamma   90.00
#
_symmetry.space_group_name_H-M   'P 1'
#
loop_
_entity.id
_entity.type
_entity.pdbx_description
1 polymer ?
#
loop_
_entity_poly.entity_id
_entity_poly.type
_entity_poly.pdbx_seq_one_letter_code
_entity_poly.pdbx_strand_id
1 'polypeptide(L)'
;MTEQEQARIADQRLLIDDLDRRIIALLAERTRVVRVLTENKRDEAAVRSPDRVAAVVARVRALAEEHGMPPAIAEATYRTLIEELTQMQLVRLAERRAGAGADAAVGAGAGAGAGAGAAGAQQDAAGGGGENSGGGEGGAVGESSLGGEAELEAAAAVAARPGSS
;
A
#
# COMPACT_ATOMS: atom_id res chain seq x y z
N MET A 1 -36.91 -33.78 11.13
CA MET A 1 -35.52 -33.55 11.59
C MET A 1 -35.39 -34.21 12.95
N THR A 2 -34.58 -35.24 13.08
CA THR A 2 -34.43 -35.97 14.36
C THR A 2 -33.64 -35.13 15.36
N GLU A 3 -33.76 -35.40 16.66
CA GLU A 3 -32.94 -34.72 17.70
C GLU A 3 -31.43 -34.92 17.45
N GLN A 4 -31.04 -36.10 16.96
CA GLN A 4 -29.65 -36.40 16.57
C GLN A 4 -29.17 -35.55 15.39
N GLU A 5 -30.04 -35.28 14.42
CA GLU A 5 -29.75 -34.41 13.28
C GLU A 5 -29.60 -32.94 13.71
N GLN A 6 -30.44 -32.49 14.65
CA GLN A 6 -30.31 -31.17 15.28
C GLN A 6 -28.99 -31.01 16.03
N ALA A 7 -28.61 -32.01 16.84
CA ALA A 7 -27.35 -32.00 17.57
C ALA A 7 -26.15 -31.92 16.61
N ARG A 8 -26.15 -32.72 15.54
CA ARG A 8 -25.07 -32.69 14.53
C ARG A 8 -24.93 -31.33 13.84
N ILE A 9 -26.05 -30.68 13.52
CA ILE A 9 -26.03 -29.33 12.93
C ILE A 9 -25.47 -28.30 13.92
N ALA A 10 -25.82 -28.42 15.20
CA ALA A 10 -25.29 -27.54 16.24
C ALA A 10 -23.76 -27.71 16.39
N ASP A 11 -23.26 -28.94 16.41
CA ASP A 11 -21.82 -29.22 16.46
C ASP A 11 -21.08 -28.65 15.24
N GLN A 12 -21.65 -28.79 14.05
CA GLN A 12 -21.07 -28.21 12.83
C GLN A 12 -21.01 -26.68 12.87
N ARG A 13 -21.98 -26.01 13.48
CA ARG A 13 -21.94 -24.55 13.66
C ARG A 13 -20.82 -24.12 14.61
N LEU A 14 -20.63 -24.85 15.71
CA LEU A 14 -19.52 -24.58 16.64
C LEU A 14 -18.16 -24.76 15.96
N LEU A 15 -18.04 -25.74 15.05
CA LEU A 15 -16.83 -25.90 14.24
C LEU A 15 -16.62 -24.73 13.28
N ILE A 16 -17.68 -24.19 12.67
CA ILE A 16 -17.60 -22.98 11.83
C ILE A 16 -17.13 -21.79 12.66
N ASP A 17 -17.72 -21.56 13.84
CA ASP A 17 -17.34 -20.45 14.71
C ASP A 17 -15.86 -20.51 15.10
N ASP A 18 -15.31 -21.72 15.30
CA ASP A 18 -13.89 -21.89 15.58
C ASP A 18 -12.99 -21.63 14.38
N LEU A 19 -13.40 -22.09 13.19
CA LEU A 19 -12.71 -21.78 11.94
C LEU A 19 -12.68 -20.27 11.68
N ASP A 20 -13.80 -19.58 11.91
CA ASP A 20 -13.90 -18.13 11.72
C ASP A 20 -12.93 -17.39 12.65
N ARG A 21 -12.81 -17.80 13.92
CA ARG A 21 -11.82 -17.24 14.84
C ARG A 21 -10.39 -17.38 14.30
N ARG A 22 -10.05 -18.55 13.77
CA ARG A 22 -8.72 -18.83 13.20
C ARG A 22 -8.47 -18.04 11.92
N ILE A 23 -9.47 -17.91 11.05
CA ILE A 23 -9.40 -17.10 9.83
C ILE A 23 -9.12 -15.64 10.19
N ILE A 24 -9.88 -15.07 11.13
CA ILE A 24 -9.67 -13.68 11.56
C ILE A 24 -8.29 -13.48 12.18
N ALA A 25 -7.79 -14.41 12.98
CA ALA A 25 -6.44 -14.34 13.55
C ALA A 25 -5.35 -14.30 12.45
N LEU A 26 -5.45 -15.16 11.43
CA LEU A 26 -4.52 -15.20 10.29
C LEU A 26 -4.62 -13.94 9.43
N LEU A 27 -5.82 -13.41 9.22
CA LEU A 27 -6.02 -12.16 8.49
C LEU A 27 -5.42 -10.97 9.24
N ALA A 28 -5.53 -10.94 10.56
CA ALA A 28 -4.90 -9.90 11.40
C ALA A 28 -3.37 -9.97 11.33
N GLU A 29 -2.79 -11.17 11.34
CA GLU A 29 -1.35 -11.37 11.15
C GLU A 29 -0.89 -10.89 9.77
N ARG A 30 -1.58 -11.31 8.71
CA ARG A 30 -1.32 -10.85 7.33
C ARG A 30 -1.37 -9.33 7.24
N THR A 31 -2.37 -8.71 7.88
CA THR A 31 -2.53 -7.24 7.92
C THR A 31 -1.33 -6.56 8.59
N ARG A 32 -0.83 -7.12 9.70
CA ARG A 32 0.38 -6.62 10.36
C ARG A 32 1.60 -6.65 9.46
N VAL A 33 1.85 -7.77 8.77
CA VAL A 33 2.98 -7.89 7.82
C VAL A 33 2.86 -6.85 6.70
N VAL A 34 1.65 -6.73 6.13
CA VAL A 34 1.34 -5.79 5.05
C VAL A 34 1.58 -4.32 5.48
N ARG A 35 1.32 -3.98 6.75
CA ARG A 35 1.63 -2.65 7.31
C ARG A 35 3.14 -2.38 7.37
N VAL A 36 3.93 -3.32 7.86
CA VAL A 36 5.40 -3.19 7.95
C VAL A 36 5.99 -2.99 6.55
N LEU A 37 5.52 -3.76 5.56
CA LEU A 37 5.97 -3.61 4.17
C LEU A 37 5.67 -2.21 3.60
N THR A 38 4.62 -1.53 4.07
CA THR A 38 4.32 -0.15 3.65
C THR A 38 5.05 0.94 4.41
N GLU A 39 5.60 0.65 5.58
CA GLU A 39 6.39 1.64 6.30
C GLU A 39 7.60 2.09 5.46
N ASN A 40 8.14 1.18 4.65
CA ASN A 40 9.27 1.41 3.75
C ASN A 40 8.90 1.97 2.36
N LYS A 41 7.61 2.00 1.98
CA LYS A 41 7.14 2.48 0.67
C LYS A 41 6.75 3.96 0.75
N ARG A 42 7.32 4.78 -0.16
CA ARG A 42 7.07 6.23 -0.27
C ARG A 42 6.09 6.61 -1.39
N ASP A 43 5.80 5.67 -2.30
CA ASP A 43 5.03 5.92 -3.52
C ASP A 43 3.71 5.11 -3.53
N GLU A 44 2.62 5.77 -3.93
CA GLU A 44 1.28 5.18 -4.05
C GLU A 44 1.20 4.17 -5.19
N ALA A 45 1.94 4.41 -6.28
CA ALA A 45 1.98 3.49 -7.42
C ALA A 45 2.54 2.12 -7.01
N ALA A 46 3.51 2.10 -6.08
CA ALA A 46 4.09 0.87 -5.52
C ALA A 46 3.16 0.12 -4.55
N VAL A 47 2.06 0.74 -4.12
CA VAL A 47 1.03 0.12 -3.27
C VAL A 47 -0.02 -0.60 -4.12
N ARG A 48 -0.40 -0.04 -5.28
CA ARG A 48 -1.47 -0.56 -6.14
C ARG A 48 -1.05 -1.63 -7.16
N SER A 49 0.24 -1.98 -7.26
CA SER A 49 0.83 -2.88 -8.27
C SER A 49 -0.12 -3.98 -8.79
N PRO A 50 -0.70 -3.82 -10.01
CA PRO A 50 -1.64 -4.77 -10.59
C PRO A 50 -1.03 -6.16 -10.79
N ASP A 51 0.25 -6.22 -11.17
CA ASP A 51 0.98 -7.47 -11.38
C ASP A 51 1.08 -8.28 -10.09
N ARG A 52 1.29 -7.61 -8.96
CA ARG A 52 1.31 -8.27 -7.64
C ARG A 52 -0.07 -8.83 -7.28
N VAL A 53 -1.14 -8.11 -7.60
CA VAL A 53 -2.51 -8.61 -7.36
C VAL A 53 -2.78 -9.85 -8.22
N ALA A 54 -2.45 -9.82 -9.50
CA ALA A 54 -2.60 -10.96 -10.41
C ALA A 54 -1.81 -12.19 -9.90
N ALA A 55 -0.56 -12.00 -9.48
CA ALA A 55 0.26 -13.08 -8.94
C ALA A 55 -0.30 -13.68 -7.64
N VAL A 56 -0.83 -12.85 -6.73
CA VAL A 56 -1.47 -13.34 -5.50
C VAL A 56 -2.75 -14.09 -5.83
N VAL A 57 -3.60 -13.57 -6.73
CA VAL A 57 -4.84 -14.22 -7.15
C VAL A 57 -4.56 -15.59 -7.78
N ALA A 58 -3.59 -15.68 -8.68
CA ALA A 58 -3.19 -16.96 -9.27
C ALA A 58 -2.75 -17.99 -8.21
N ARG A 59 -1.94 -17.55 -7.24
CA ARG A 59 -1.47 -18.42 -6.16
C ARG A 59 -2.59 -18.93 -5.27
N VAL A 60 -3.53 -18.08 -4.87
CA VAL A 60 -4.62 -18.48 -3.96
C VAL A 60 -5.64 -19.37 -4.65
N ARG A 61 -5.83 -19.21 -5.96
CA ARG A 61 -6.63 -20.14 -6.76
C ARG A 61 -6.01 -21.53 -6.76
N ALA A 62 -4.70 -21.64 -6.98
CA ALA A 62 -4.00 -22.93 -6.92
C ALA A 62 -4.08 -23.58 -5.53
N LEU A 63 -3.89 -22.80 -4.46
CA LEU A 63 -4.05 -23.29 -3.08
C LEU A 63 -5.49 -23.75 -2.79
N ALA A 64 -6.49 -23.08 -3.34
CA ALA A 64 -7.87 -23.49 -3.19
C ALA A 64 -8.13 -24.86 -3.83
N GLU A 65 -7.59 -25.09 -5.03
CA GLU A 65 -7.67 -26.39 -5.72
C GLU A 65 -7.01 -27.50 -4.90
N GLU A 66 -5.82 -27.25 -4.35
CA GLU A 66 -5.09 -28.18 -3.48
C GLU A 66 -5.89 -28.58 -2.23
N HIS A 67 -6.63 -27.65 -1.65
CA HIS A 67 -7.46 -27.88 -0.46
C HIS A 67 -8.90 -28.31 -0.76
N GLY A 68 -9.25 -28.55 -2.03
CA GLY A 68 -10.61 -28.96 -2.44
C GLY A 68 -11.66 -27.84 -2.30
N MET A 69 -11.23 -26.59 -2.23
CA MET A 69 -12.07 -25.40 -2.17
C MET A 69 -12.32 -24.86 -3.59
N PRO A 70 -13.55 -24.43 -3.94
CA PRO A 70 -13.81 -23.79 -5.22
C PRO A 70 -12.91 -22.56 -5.45
N PRO A 71 -12.12 -22.48 -6.53
CA PRO A 71 -11.13 -21.41 -6.74
C PRO A 71 -11.75 -20.01 -6.81
N ALA A 72 -12.98 -19.93 -7.32
CA ALA A 72 -13.73 -18.68 -7.42
C ALA A 72 -13.99 -18.03 -6.05
N ILE A 73 -14.21 -18.85 -5.00
CA ILE A 73 -14.43 -18.32 -3.64
C ILE A 73 -13.13 -17.71 -3.13
N ALA A 74 -12.01 -18.42 -3.26
CA ALA A 74 -10.71 -17.91 -2.82
C ALA A 74 -10.31 -16.64 -3.56
N GLU A 75 -10.54 -16.58 -4.87
CA GLU A 75 -10.31 -15.37 -5.66
C GLU A 75 -11.14 -14.19 -5.16
N ALA A 76 -12.45 -14.36 -5.00
CA ALA A 76 -13.33 -13.29 -4.56
C ALA A 76 -12.92 -12.75 -3.18
N THR A 77 -12.67 -13.65 -2.21
CA THR A 77 -12.21 -13.28 -0.88
C THR A 77 -10.89 -12.50 -0.92
N TYR A 78 -9.91 -12.97 -1.70
CA TYR A 78 -8.60 -12.32 -1.76
C TYR A 78 -8.62 -10.99 -2.51
N ARG A 79 -9.47 -10.83 -3.55
CA ARG A 79 -9.63 -9.54 -4.23
C ARG A 79 -10.14 -8.48 -3.27
N THR A 80 -11.23 -8.77 -2.54
CA THR A 80 -11.77 -7.86 -1.52
C THR A 80 -10.74 -7.58 -0.43
N LEU A 81 -10.06 -8.60 0.08
CA LEU A 81 -9.03 -8.42 1.11
C LEU A 81 -7.88 -7.52 0.64
N ILE A 82 -7.41 -7.69 -0.60
CA ILE A 82 -6.34 -6.87 -1.18
C ILE A 82 -6.80 -5.43 -1.35
N GLU A 83 -8.03 -5.23 -1.84
CA GLU A 83 -8.62 -3.90 -2.01
C GLU A 83 -8.69 -3.14 -0.68
N GLU A 84 -9.27 -3.74 0.35
CA GLU A 84 -9.40 -3.11 1.68
C GLU A 84 -8.04 -2.78 2.30
N LEU A 85 -7.08 -3.69 2.18
CA LEU A 85 -5.73 -3.44 2.69
C LEU A 85 -5.00 -2.35 1.90
N THR A 86 -5.23 -2.26 0.58
CA THR A 86 -4.70 -1.19 -0.25
C THR A 86 -5.27 0.16 0.19
N GLN A 87 -6.58 0.25 0.43
CA GLN A 87 -7.20 1.48 0.92
C GLN A 87 -6.65 1.89 2.30
N MET A 88 -6.56 0.95 3.24
CA MET A 88 -5.94 1.18 4.54
C MET A 88 -4.52 1.75 4.42
N GLN A 89 -3.72 1.23 3.49
CA GLN A 89 -2.34 1.70 3.26
C GLN A 89 -2.29 3.11 2.67
N LEU A 90 -3.19 3.44 1.73
CA LEU A 90 -3.27 4.77 1.13
C LEU A 90 -3.67 5.83 2.16
N VAL A 91 -4.65 5.54 3.01
CA VAL A 91 -5.06 6.43 4.11
C VAL A 91 -3.87 6.72 5.03
N ARG A 92 -3.15 5.69 5.46
CA ARG A 92 -1.94 5.85 6.29
C ARG A 92 -0.84 6.67 5.62
N LEU A 93 -0.65 6.51 4.32
CA LEU A 93 0.37 7.27 3.59
C LEU A 93 -0.03 8.75 3.51
N ALA A 94 -1.31 9.05 3.29
CA ALA A 94 -1.84 10.41 3.31
C ALA A 94 -1.67 11.07 4.69
N GLU A 95 -1.99 10.37 5.78
CA GLU A 95 -1.77 10.84 7.16
C GLU A 95 -0.30 11.16 7.43
N ARG A 96 0.63 10.29 7.00
CA ARG A 96 2.08 10.55 7.14
C ARG A 96 2.54 11.76 6.34
N ARG A 97 2.04 11.95 5.12
CA ARG A 97 2.38 13.12 4.29
C ARG A 97 1.83 14.41 4.90
N ALA A 98 0.62 14.40 5.46
CA ALA A 98 0.06 15.54 6.16
C ALA A 98 0.88 15.92 7.41
N GLY A 99 1.31 14.92 8.19
CA GLY A 99 2.19 15.13 9.35
C GLY A 99 3.57 15.69 8.97
N ALA A 100 4.22 15.10 7.95
CA ALA A 100 5.51 15.58 7.47
C ALA A 100 5.44 17.00 6.87
N GLY A 101 4.32 17.36 6.22
CA GLY A 101 4.07 18.71 5.72
C GLY A 101 3.90 19.73 6.85
N ALA A 102 3.25 19.35 7.96
CA ALA A 102 3.12 20.18 9.14
C ALA A 102 4.46 20.41 9.85
N ASP A 103 5.27 19.36 10.01
CA ASP A 103 6.62 19.46 10.61
C ASP A 103 7.56 20.34 9.77
N ALA A 104 7.49 20.25 8.44
CA ALA A 104 8.27 21.10 7.53
C ALA A 104 7.85 22.58 7.60
N ALA A 105 6.54 22.88 7.75
CA ALA A 105 6.04 24.24 7.91
C ALA A 105 6.46 24.87 9.26
N VAL A 106 6.54 24.07 10.33
CA VAL A 106 7.06 24.53 11.64
C VAL A 106 8.56 24.81 11.58
N GLY A 107 9.33 24.02 10.83
CA GLY A 107 10.76 24.27 10.58
C GLY A 107 11.05 25.53 9.76
N ALA A 108 10.18 25.87 8.80
CA ALA A 108 10.32 27.08 7.98
C ALA A 108 9.99 28.38 8.76
N GLY A 109 9.22 28.29 9.84
CA GLY A 109 8.85 29.45 10.68
C GLY A 109 9.92 29.89 11.70
N ALA A 110 10.94 29.07 11.96
CA ALA A 110 11.98 29.37 12.96
C ALA A 110 13.21 30.14 12.42
N GLY A 111 13.19 30.52 11.13
CA GLY A 111 14.32 31.17 10.44
C GLY A 111 14.17 32.67 10.18
N ALA A 112 13.19 33.38 10.75
CA ALA A 112 12.97 34.80 10.53
C ALA A 112 12.91 35.57 11.86
N GLY A 113 14.06 35.88 12.45
CA GLY A 113 14.11 36.60 13.72
C GLY A 113 15.49 37.13 14.10
N ALA A 114 16.09 37.99 13.28
CA ALA A 114 17.06 39.01 13.72
C ALA A 114 17.37 40.00 12.59
N GLY A 115 16.88 41.24 12.70
CA GLY A 115 17.24 42.31 11.76
C GLY A 115 16.30 43.51 11.83
N ALA A 116 16.36 44.27 12.92
CA ALA A 116 15.74 45.58 13.05
C ALA A 116 16.47 46.61 12.15
N GLY A 117 15.74 47.50 11.49
CA GLY A 117 16.33 48.65 10.80
C GLY A 117 15.31 49.42 9.96
N ALA A 118 15.06 50.66 10.36
CA ALA A 118 14.00 51.53 9.89
C ALA A 118 14.33 52.28 8.57
N ALA A 119 13.30 53.04 8.15
CA ALA A 119 13.33 54.24 7.31
C ALA A 119 12.96 54.05 5.84
N GLY A 120 12.02 54.91 5.42
CA GLY A 120 11.39 54.87 4.11
C GLY A 120 12.11 55.67 3.03
N ALA A 121 11.58 55.61 1.83
CA ALA A 121 11.49 56.71 0.87
C ALA A 121 10.75 56.22 -0.37
N GLN A 122 9.75 57.00 -0.73
CA GLN A 122 9.17 57.12 -2.06
C GLN A 122 10.28 57.32 -3.12
N GLN A 123 10.16 56.69 -4.29
CA GLN A 123 10.67 57.27 -5.53
C GLN A 123 9.99 56.68 -6.77
N ASP A 124 9.70 57.61 -7.67
CA ASP A 124 9.05 57.47 -8.96
C ASP A 124 10.00 56.94 -10.05
N ALA A 125 9.37 56.64 -11.21
CA ALA A 125 9.89 56.73 -12.58
C ALA A 125 10.28 55.42 -13.32
N ALA A 126 9.40 55.10 -14.27
CA ALA A 126 9.66 54.99 -15.72
C ALA A 126 10.68 53.99 -16.30
N GLY A 127 10.17 53.14 -17.21
CA GLY A 127 10.70 53.07 -18.58
C GLY A 127 11.37 51.76 -19.04
N GLY A 128 10.89 51.25 -20.19
CA GLY A 128 11.56 50.26 -21.06
C GLY A 128 11.19 48.81 -20.72
N GLY A 129 10.80 47.93 -21.64
CA GLY A 129 10.89 47.87 -23.09
C GLY A 129 10.83 46.37 -23.40
N GLY A 130 9.66 45.89 -23.81
CA GLY A 130 9.39 44.47 -24.00
C GLY A 130 9.62 44.07 -25.45
N GLU A 131 10.72 43.37 -25.71
CA GLU A 131 10.92 42.55 -26.90
C GLU A 131 11.52 41.22 -26.46
N ASN A 132 10.77 40.12 -26.60
CA ASN A 132 11.34 38.79 -26.64
C ASN A 132 10.62 37.96 -27.70
N SER A 133 11.28 37.80 -28.83
CA SER A 133 10.99 36.88 -29.92
C SER A 133 12.15 35.89 -30.04
N GLY A 134 11.82 34.61 -30.12
CA GLY A 134 12.76 33.48 -30.28
C GLY A 134 12.33 32.34 -29.35
N GLY A 135 11.74 31.24 -29.80
CA GLY A 135 12.12 30.43 -30.96
C GLY A 135 13.21 29.45 -30.51
N GLY A 136 12.81 28.25 -30.06
CA GLY A 136 13.72 27.23 -29.56
C GLY A 136 13.05 25.86 -29.53
N GLU A 137 13.28 25.10 -30.60
CA GLU A 137 12.83 23.75 -30.84
C GLU A 137 13.49 22.73 -29.89
N GLY A 138 12.82 21.59 -29.72
CA GLY A 138 13.50 20.29 -29.71
C GLY A 138 13.65 19.59 -28.36
N GLY A 139 13.33 18.29 -28.37
CA GLY A 139 14.19 17.34 -27.67
C GLY A 139 13.52 16.37 -26.69
N ALA A 140 13.25 15.18 -27.21
CA ALA A 140 13.54 13.89 -26.59
C ALA A 140 12.75 13.45 -25.33
N VAL A 141 11.83 12.52 -25.61
CA VAL A 141 11.74 11.19 -24.97
C VAL A 141 12.92 10.83 -24.04
N GLY A 142 12.58 10.52 -22.79
CA GLY A 142 13.48 9.90 -21.83
C GLY A 142 12.74 8.79 -21.10
N GLU A 143 12.72 7.61 -21.71
CA GLU A 143 12.45 6.35 -21.03
C GLU A 143 13.45 6.20 -19.87
N SER A 144 12.94 6.00 -18.65
CA SER A 144 13.74 5.50 -17.54
C SER A 144 13.12 4.20 -17.02
N SER A 145 13.34 3.17 -17.83
CA SER A 145 13.42 1.79 -17.37
C SER A 145 14.63 1.68 -16.44
N LEU A 146 14.41 1.57 -15.13
CA LEU A 146 15.41 1.05 -14.20
C LEU A 146 14.75 0.35 -13.01
N GLY A 147 14.86 -0.98 -13.01
CA GLY A 147 15.25 -1.75 -11.83
C GLY A 147 14.13 -2.19 -10.88
N GLY A 148 13.63 -3.41 -11.07
CA GLY A 148 12.77 -4.07 -10.07
C GLY A 148 12.77 -5.60 -10.09
N GLU A 149 13.68 -6.26 -10.80
CA GLU A 149 13.64 -7.73 -10.98
C GLU A 149 14.32 -8.55 -9.87
N ALA A 150 14.65 -7.99 -8.70
CA ALA A 150 15.54 -8.68 -7.74
C ALA A 150 14.93 -9.21 -6.43
N GLU A 151 13.61 -9.18 -6.21
CA GLU A 151 13.05 -9.59 -4.88
C GLU A 151 12.07 -10.77 -4.87
N LEU A 152 11.95 -11.53 -5.97
CA LEU A 152 11.00 -12.66 -6.01
C LEU A 152 11.58 -14.03 -5.57
N GLU A 153 12.86 -14.12 -5.21
CA GLU A 153 13.50 -15.43 -4.92
C GLU A 153 13.68 -15.78 -3.43
N ALA A 154 13.12 -15.02 -2.48
CA ALA A 154 13.34 -15.29 -1.05
C ALA A 154 12.17 -15.99 -0.32
N ALA A 155 10.99 -16.15 -0.93
CA ALA A 155 9.80 -16.64 -0.21
C ALA A 155 9.46 -18.14 -0.43
N ALA A 156 10.24 -18.87 -1.23
CA ALA A 156 10.00 -20.30 -1.51
C ALA A 156 10.67 -21.26 -0.51
N ALA A 157 11.55 -20.78 0.39
CA ALA A 157 12.37 -21.63 1.24
C ALA A 157 11.77 -21.98 2.63
N VAL A 158 10.58 -21.47 2.99
CA VAL A 158 9.95 -21.69 4.31
C VAL A 158 8.76 -22.69 4.25
N ALA A 159 8.58 -23.42 3.15
CA ALA A 159 7.57 -24.50 3.07
C ALA A 159 8.15 -25.92 3.16
N ALA A 160 9.48 -26.08 3.20
CA ALA A 160 10.13 -27.38 3.25
C ALA A 160 10.88 -27.60 4.58
N ARG A 161 10.13 -27.82 5.67
CA ARG A 161 10.68 -28.54 6.84
C ARG A 161 9.91 -29.84 7.02
N PRO A 162 10.50 -31.00 6.67
CA PRO A 162 9.91 -32.29 7.03
C PRO A 162 10.00 -32.48 8.55
N GLY A 163 8.94 -33.05 9.13
CA GLY A 163 8.82 -33.31 10.55
C GLY A 163 9.97 -34.17 11.09
N SER A 164 10.46 -33.82 12.28
CA SER A 164 11.18 -34.77 13.13
C SER A 164 10.15 -35.53 13.95
N SER A 165 10.26 -36.85 13.89
CA SER A 165 9.75 -37.81 14.87
C SER A 165 10.12 -37.47 16.30
#